data_AF-A0A415JIA3-F1
#
_entry.id   AF-A0A415JIA3-F1
#
_cell.length_a   1.000
_cell.length_b   1.000
_cell.length_c   1.000
_cell.angle_alpha   90.00
_cell.angle_beta   90.00
_cell.angle_gamma   90.00
#
_symmetry.space_group_name_H-M   'P 1'
#
loop_
_entity.id
_entity.type
_entity.pdbx_description
1 polymer ?
#
loop_
_entity_poly.entity_id
_entity_poly.type
_entity_poly.pdbx_seq_one_letter_code
_entity_poly.pdbx_strand_id
1 'polypeptide(L)'
;MSIELPKDAEGREIPLETKVMYGCGGTARNIVYWVFTTDSDLEKEWWNCWSAVTDTGRKIDPGLMHLTPPDSWEKLEEDLDRCIEESDLCMYYNNQNPDCNKCTISGNESRGCTSVALEDIKRRIRKLRGVD
;
A
#
# COMPACT_ATOMS: atom_id res chain seq x y z
N MET A 1 1.51 -31.85 -4.94
CA MET A 1 1.03 -30.49 -5.26
C MET A 1 1.51 -29.59 -4.14
N SER A 2 2.28 -28.54 -4.45
CA SER A 2 2.70 -27.55 -3.45
C SER A 2 1.63 -26.46 -3.41
N ILE A 3 1.24 -26.03 -2.21
CA ILE A 3 0.30 -24.92 -2.03
C ILE A 3 1.13 -23.64 -2.11
N GLU A 4 0.88 -22.80 -3.12
CA GLU A 4 1.48 -21.47 -3.23
C GLU A 4 1.02 -20.57 -2.08
N LEU A 5 1.83 -19.59 -1.68
CA LEU A 5 1.45 -18.59 -0.70
C LEU A 5 0.33 -17.67 -1.23
N PRO A 6 -0.49 -17.08 -0.34
CA PRO A 6 -1.45 -16.06 -0.76
C PRO A 6 -0.73 -14.88 -1.41
N LYS A 7 -1.39 -14.22 -2.37
CA LYS A 7 -0.89 -13.02 -3.03
C LYS A 7 -1.76 -11.84 -2.69
N ASP A 8 -1.14 -10.68 -2.52
CA ASP A 8 -1.84 -9.42 -2.24
C ASP A 8 -2.42 -8.84 -3.53
N ALA A 9 -3.11 -7.70 -3.43
CA ALA A 9 -3.73 -7.01 -4.56
C ALA A 9 -2.75 -6.53 -5.64
N GLU A 10 -1.45 -6.48 -5.33
CA GLU A 10 -0.37 -6.18 -6.29
C GLU A 10 0.30 -7.47 -6.81
N GLY A 11 -0.22 -8.65 -6.45
CA GLY A 11 0.32 -9.95 -6.85
C GLY A 11 1.56 -10.40 -6.07
N ARG A 12 1.91 -9.71 -4.98
CA ARG A 12 3.08 -10.04 -4.14
C ARG A 12 2.75 -11.16 -3.17
N GLU A 13 3.66 -12.10 -2.98
CA GLU A 13 3.47 -13.16 -1.99
C GLU A 13 3.36 -12.56 -0.57
N ILE A 14 2.37 -13.04 0.18
CA ILE A 14 2.09 -12.64 1.55
C ILE A 14 2.69 -13.70 2.48
N PRO A 15 3.64 -13.32 3.34
CA PRO A 15 4.11 -14.21 4.41
C PRO A 15 2.97 -14.52 5.39
N LEU A 16 2.83 -15.78 5.81
CA LEU A 16 1.72 -16.19 6.69
C LEU A 16 1.83 -15.62 8.11
N GLU A 17 2.99 -15.11 8.50
CA GLU A 17 3.21 -14.35 9.74
C GLU A 17 2.71 -12.89 9.66
N THR A 18 2.21 -12.44 8.51
CA THR A 18 1.66 -11.09 8.33
C THR A 18 0.53 -10.86 9.32
N LYS A 19 0.70 -9.84 10.19
CA LYS A 19 -0.26 -9.49 11.25
C LYS A 19 -1.23 -8.39 10.86
N VAL A 20 -0.88 -7.59 9.86
CA VAL A 20 -1.69 -6.45 9.44
C VAL A 20 -1.68 -6.38 7.92
N MET A 21 -2.85 -6.18 7.34
CA MET A 21 -3.01 -5.85 5.93
C MET A 21 -3.94 -4.65 5.78
N TYR A 22 -3.92 -4.00 4.62
CA TYR A 22 -4.66 -2.79 4.36
C TYR A 22 -5.68 -3.01 3.25
N GLY A 23 -6.92 -2.56 3.46
CA GLY A 23 -7.90 -2.50 2.37
C GLY A 23 -7.56 -1.40 1.36
N CYS A 24 -8.27 -1.35 0.23
CA CYS A 24 -8.06 -0.35 -0.83
C CYS A 24 -8.10 1.11 -0.33
N GLY A 25 -8.91 1.41 0.69
CA GLY A 25 -8.98 2.73 1.32
C GLY A 25 -8.00 2.96 2.47
N GLY A 26 -6.92 2.17 2.59
CA GLY A 26 -5.93 2.33 3.66
C GLY A 26 -6.35 1.81 5.04
N THR A 27 -7.56 1.25 5.17
CA THR A 27 -8.04 0.71 6.46
C THR A 27 -7.23 -0.52 6.87
N ALA A 28 -6.54 -0.44 8.01
CA ALA A 28 -5.80 -1.55 8.58
C ALA A 28 -6.73 -2.65 9.10
N ARG A 29 -6.35 -3.91 8.85
CA ARG A 29 -7.03 -5.12 9.32
C ARG A 29 -6.01 -6.01 10.02
N ASN A 30 -6.28 -6.35 11.28
CA ASN A 30 -5.47 -7.31 12.01
C ASN A 30 -5.77 -8.72 11.48
N ILE A 31 -4.74 -9.45 11.10
CA ILE A 31 -4.82 -10.83 10.66
C ILE A 31 -4.43 -11.73 11.84
N VAL A 32 -5.31 -12.67 12.19
CA VAL A 32 -5.10 -13.59 13.30
C VAL A 32 -4.60 -14.94 12.81
N TYR A 33 -5.17 -15.45 11.72
CA TYR A 33 -4.76 -16.70 11.11
C TYR A 33 -5.18 -16.79 9.64
N TRP A 34 -4.60 -17.76 8.94
CA TRP A 34 -4.84 -18.04 7.53
C TRP A 34 -5.55 -19.37 7.37
N VAL A 35 -6.44 -19.45 6.39
CA VAL A 35 -7.14 -20.69 6.04
C VAL A 35 -6.95 -20.94 4.56
N PHE A 36 -6.49 -22.16 4.22
CA PHE A 36 -6.51 -22.64 2.84
C PHE A 36 -7.70 -23.58 2.67
N THR A 37 -8.57 -23.28 1.71
CA THR A 37 -9.78 -24.05 1.45
C THR A 37 -9.58 -24.88 0.18
N THR A 38 -9.62 -26.21 0.29
CA THR A 38 -9.44 -27.12 -0.87
C THR A 38 -10.74 -27.39 -1.61
N ASP A 39 -11.88 -27.32 -0.92
CA ASP A 39 -13.21 -27.56 -1.46
C ASP A 39 -14.22 -26.68 -0.72
N SER A 40 -15.14 -26.06 -1.46
CA SER A 40 -16.18 -25.20 -0.90
C SER A 40 -17.52 -25.55 -1.52
N ASP A 41 -18.37 -26.25 -0.76
CA ASP A 41 -19.73 -26.63 -1.15
C ASP A 41 -20.65 -25.43 -1.45
N LEU A 42 -20.26 -24.22 -1.03
CA LEU A 42 -21.11 -23.03 -1.03
C LEU A 42 -20.89 -22.10 -2.21
N GLU A 43 -19.69 -22.02 -2.79
CA GLU A 43 -19.38 -21.18 -3.96
C GLU A 43 -18.24 -21.78 -4.79
N LYS A 44 -18.47 -22.02 -6.09
CA LYS A 44 -17.48 -22.62 -7.01
C LYS A 44 -16.23 -21.77 -7.23
N GLU A 45 -16.22 -20.52 -6.78
CA GLU A 45 -15.12 -19.55 -7.01
C GLU A 45 -14.05 -19.57 -5.90
N TRP A 46 -14.26 -20.32 -4.81
CA TRP A 46 -13.40 -20.32 -3.62
C TRP A 46 -12.66 -21.65 -3.38
N TRP A 47 -12.60 -22.50 -4.39
CA TRP A 47 -11.82 -23.74 -4.35
C TRP A 47 -10.32 -23.46 -4.48
N ASN A 48 -9.51 -24.16 -3.69
CA ASN A 48 -8.04 -24.02 -3.63
C ASN A 48 -7.55 -22.58 -3.39
N CYS A 49 -8.26 -21.81 -2.56
CA CYS A 49 -7.92 -20.42 -2.28
C CYS A 49 -7.51 -20.20 -0.82
N TRP A 50 -6.70 -19.17 -0.61
CA TRP A 50 -6.38 -18.66 0.72
C TRP A 50 -7.42 -17.65 1.17
N SER A 51 -7.67 -17.60 2.47
CA SER A 51 -8.40 -16.51 3.13
C SER A 51 -7.64 -16.07 4.36
N ALA A 52 -7.54 -14.75 4.54
CA ALA A 52 -7.07 -14.17 5.80
C ALA A 52 -8.26 -14.06 6.76
N VAL A 53 -8.06 -14.35 8.04
CA VAL A 53 -9.11 -14.19 9.06
C VAL A 53 -8.75 -13.08 10.01
N THR A 54 -9.67 -12.14 10.18
CA THR A 54 -9.47 -10.97 11.03
C THR A 54 -9.78 -11.26 12.50
N ASP A 55 -9.39 -10.33 13.38
CA ASP A 55 -9.76 -10.30 14.80
C ASP A 55 -11.27 -10.29 15.05
N THR A 56 -12.05 -9.71 14.14
CA THR A 56 -13.52 -9.77 14.15
C THR A 56 -14.08 -11.10 13.62
N GLY A 57 -13.25 -12.09 13.30
CA GLY A 57 -13.65 -13.37 12.73
C GLY A 57 -14.12 -13.32 11.27
N ARG A 58 -13.88 -12.20 10.56
CA ARG A 58 -14.27 -12.07 9.15
C ARG A 58 -13.20 -12.72 8.27
N LYS A 59 -13.64 -13.51 7.29
CA LYS A 59 -12.78 -13.98 6.21
C LYS A 59 -12.68 -12.89 5.15
N ILE A 60 -11.46 -12.61 4.72
CA ILE A 60 -11.17 -11.65 3.65
C ILE A 60 -10.33 -12.32 2.57
N ASP A 61 -10.58 -11.93 1.33
CA ASP A 61 -9.77 -12.33 0.19
C ASP A 61 -8.44 -11.56 0.23
N PRO A 62 -7.29 -12.25 0.36
CA PRO A 62 -5.98 -11.59 0.32
C PRO A 62 -5.72 -10.83 -0.99
N GLY A 63 -6.31 -11.26 -2.10
CA GLY A 63 -6.18 -10.59 -3.41
C GLY A 63 -6.83 -9.20 -3.45
N LEU A 64 -7.61 -8.83 -2.44
CA LEU A 64 -8.21 -7.49 -2.29
C LEU A 64 -7.50 -6.62 -1.23
N MET A 65 -6.40 -7.12 -0.68
CA MET A 65 -5.68 -6.50 0.44
C MET A 65 -4.25 -6.15 0.03
N HIS A 66 -3.66 -5.16 0.69
CA HIS A 66 -2.29 -4.70 0.45
C HIS A 66 -1.41 -4.95 1.67
N LEU A 67 -0.14 -5.33 1.44
CA LEU A 67 0.86 -5.48 2.52
C LEU A 67 1.25 -4.15 3.17
N THR A 68 1.22 -3.07 2.40
CA THR A 68 1.49 -1.71 2.85
C THR A 68 0.25 -0.85 2.62
N PRO A 69 0.04 0.25 3.38
CA PRO A 69 -1.04 1.18 3.10
C PRO A 69 -0.99 1.59 1.62
N PRO A 70 -2.06 1.36 0.83
CA PRO A 70 -2.10 1.84 -0.54
C PRO A 70 -2.05 3.36 -0.57
N ASP A 71 -1.61 3.89 -1.70
CA ASP A 71 -1.71 5.32 -1.96
C ASP A 71 -3.16 5.70 -2.25
N SER A 72 -3.54 6.96 -2.02
CA SER A 72 -4.88 7.46 -2.32
C SER A 72 -4.83 8.89 -2.85
N TRP A 73 -5.92 9.32 -3.49
CA TRP A 73 -6.06 10.71 -3.95
C TRP A 73 -6.06 11.68 -2.78
N GLU A 74 -6.76 11.35 -1.70
CA GLU A 74 -6.82 12.16 -0.47
C GLU A 74 -5.43 12.32 0.14
N LYS A 75 -4.64 11.25 0.19
CA LYS A 75 -3.26 11.32 0.67
C LYS A 75 -2.39 12.20 -0.22
N LEU A 76 -2.54 12.10 -1.55
CA LEU A 76 -1.80 12.94 -2.47
C LEU A 76 -2.20 14.41 -2.32
N GLU A 77 -3.48 14.71 -2.14
CA GLU A 77 -3.99 16.06 -1.86
C GLU A 77 -3.41 16.60 -0.54
N GLU A 78 -3.47 15.84 0.55
CA GLU A 78 -2.86 16.20 1.83
C GLU A 78 -1.36 16.49 1.71
N ASP A 79 -0.64 15.70 0.90
CA ASP A 79 0.80 15.92 0.66
C ASP A 79 1.06 17.23 -0.11
N LEU A 80 0.17 17.61 -1.03
CA LEU A 80 0.25 18.86 -1.81
C LEU A 80 -0.20 20.07 -0.99
N ASP A 81 -1.25 19.96 -0.20
CA ASP A 81 -1.76 21.02 0.67
C ASP A 81 -0.67 21.49 1.64
N ARG A 82 0.08 20.56 2.24
CA ARG A 82 1.24 20.90 3.08
C ARG A 82 2.30 21.72 2.34
N CYS A 83 2.52 21.44 1.06
CA CYS A 83 3.46 22.22 0.25
C CYS A 83 2.93 23.63 -0.04
N ILE A 84 1.61 23.76 -0.23
CA ILE A 84 0.94 25.02 -0.50
C ILE A 84 0.94 25.91 0.75
N GLU A 85 0.58 25.35 1.90
CA GLU A 85 0.51 26.06 3.19
C GLU A 85 1.87 26.66 3.59
N GLU A 86 2.95 25.89 3.44
CA GLU A 86 4.31 26.31 3.81
C GLU A 86 5.07 27.02 2.66
N SER A 87 4.48 27.06 1.46
CA SER A 87 5.14 27.55 0.24
C SER A 87 6.50 26.88 -0.04
N ASP A 88 6.63 25.60 0.32
CA ASP A 88 7.87 24.82 0.19
C ASP A 88 7.58 23.38 -0.25
N LEU A 89 8.08 23.00 -1.43
CA LEU A 89 7.95 21.65 -1.98
C LEU A 89 8.72 20.60 -1.15
N CYS A 90 9.65 21.01 -0.28
CA CYS A 90 10.31 20.09 0.64
C CYS A 90 9.32 19.42 1.60
N MET A 91 8.20 20.08 1.90
CA MET A 91 7.13 19.53 2.75
C MET A 91 6.44 18.30 2.16
N TYR A 92 6.63 18.04 0.87
CA TYR A 92 6.15 16.84 0.20
C TYR A 92 6.75 15.56 0.83
N TYR A 93 8.05 15.57 1.14
CA TYR A 93 8.76 14.44 1.75
C TYR A 93 9.07 14.62 3.22
N ASN A 94 9.01 15.86 3.71
CA ASN A 94 9.62 16.22 4.98
C ASN A 94 8.61 16.86 5.94
N ASN A 95 7.58 16.09 6.27
CA ASN A 95 6.46 16.53 7.10
C ASN A 95 6.79 16.76 8.59
N GLN A 96 8.02 16.46 9.04
CA GLN A 96 8.38 16.49 10.47
C GLN A 96 9.73 17.16 10.79
N ASN A 97 10.65 17.34 9.83
CA ASN A 97 11.98 17.85 10.16
C ASN A 97 12.65 18.63 9.01
N PRO A 98 12.71 19.98 9.03
CA PRO A 98 13.23 20.78 7.92
C PRO A 98 14.71 20.53 7.54
N ASP A 99 15.44 19.67 8.27
CA ASP A 99 16.79 19.24 7.93
C ASP A 99 16.83 18.43 6.62
N CYS A 100 17.30 19.08 5.55
CA CYS A 100 17.48 18.45 4.23
C CYS A 100 18.42 17.24 4.27
N ASN A 101 19.35 17.14 5.23
CA ASN A 101 20.26 16.00 5.31
C ASN A 101 19.58 14.71 5.79
N LYS A 102 18.39 14.84 6.38
CA LYS A 102 17.57 13.71 6.86
C LYS A 102 16.36 13.45 5.97
N CYS A 103 16.24 14.18 4.87
CA CYS A 103 15.17 13.99 3.90
C CYS A 103 15.34 12.66 3.16
N THR A 104 14.23 11.99 2.84
CA THR A 104 14.19 10.71 2.11
C THR A 104 14.88 10.78 0.74
N ILE A 105 14.93 11.98 0.14
CA ILE A 105 15.56 12.23 -1.16
C ILE A 105 16.90 12.99 -1.04
N SER A 106 17.47 13.06 0.17
CA SER A 106 18.79 13.65 0.40
C SER A 106 19.87 12.97 -0.46
N GLY A 107 20.87 13.75 -0.90
CA GLY A 107 21.95 13.25 -1.77
C GLY A 107 21.61 13.21 -3.28
N ASN A 108 20.42 13.65 -3.69
CA ASN A 108 20.01 13.71 -5.11
C ASN A 108 20.38 15.06 -5.78
N GLU A 109 21.57 15.56 -5.47
CA GLU A 109 22.02 16.93 -5.80
C GLU A 109 22.05 17.21 -7.31
N SER A 110 22.29 16.18 -8.13
CA SER A 110 22.43 16.31 -9.58
C SER A 110 21.12 16.59 -10.32
N ARG A 111 19.97 16.16 -9.78
CA ARG A 111 18.64 16.34 -10.38
C ARG A 111 17.84 17.45 -9.70
N GLY A 112 18.20 17.80 -8.46
CA GLY A 112 17.47 18.76 -7.62
C GLY A 112 16.17 18.17 -7.06
N CYS A 113 15.84 18.52 -5.82
CA CYS A 113 14.69 17.96 -5.10
C CYS A 113 13.35 18.18 -5.82
N THR A 114 13.19 19.32 -6.50
CA THR A 114 11.97 19.65 -7.25
C THR A 114 11.66 18.66 -8.36
N SER A 115 12.66 18.25 -9.15
CA SER A 115 12.42 17.32 -10.25
C SER A 115 12.01 15.94 -9.74
N VAL A 116 12.66 15.49 -8.66
CA VAL A 116 12.37 14.21 -8.00
C VAL A 116 10.94 14.19 -7.44
N ALA A 117 10.53 15.25 -6.73
CA ALA A 117 9.17 15.36 -6.20
C ALA A 117 8.11 15.37 -7.31
N LEU A 118 8.32 16.14 -8.39
CA LEU A 118 7.38 16.19 -9.52
C LEU A 118 7.28 14.85 -10.27
N GLU A 119 8.38 14.12 -10.41
CA GLU A 119 8.37 12.75 -10.98
C GLU A 119 7.59 11.78 -10.11
N ASP A 120 7.75 11.86 -8.80
CA ASP A 120 7.02 11.01 -7.87
C ASP A 120 5.53 11.33 -7.85
N ILE A 121 5.15 12.61 -7.80
CA ILE A 121 3.76 13.05 -7.95
C ILE A 121 3.15 12.50 -9.24
N LYS A 122 3.86 12.64 -10.36
CA LYS A 122 3.41 12.11 -11.66
C LYS A 122 3.26 10.58 -11.63
N ARG A 123 4.18 9.87 -10.99
CA ARG A 123 4.13 8.41 -10.82
C ARG A 123 2.93 7.99 -9.97
N ARG A 124 2.70 8.65 -8.83
CA ARG A 124 1.53 8.41 -7.97
C ARG A 124 0.22 8.66 -8.71
N ILE A 125 0.12 9.75 -9.47
CA ILE A 125 -1.04 10.05 -10.33
C ILE A 125 -1.28 8.92 -11.35
N ARG A 126 -0.23 8.42 -12.00
CA ARG A 126 -0.35 7.30 -12.95
C ARG A 126 -0.88 6.03 -12.30
N LYS A 127 -0.31 5.66 -11.15
CA LYS A 127 -0.75 4.52 -10.34
C LYS A 127 -2.20 4.67 -9.87
N LEU A 128 -2.56 5.84 -9.34
CA LEU A 128 -3.93 6.15 -8.88
C LEU A 128 -4.96 6.19 -10.02
N ARG A 129 -4.53 6.48 -11.26
CA ARG A 129 -5.35 6.38 -12.46
C ARG A 129 -5.48 4.95 -13.00
N GLY A 130 -4.76 3.98 -12.44
CA GLY A 130 -4.71 2.61 -12.96
C GLY A 130 -3.96 2.49 -14.29
N VAL A 131 -3.01 3.41 -14.54
CA VAL A 131 -2.18 3.40 -15.75
C VAL A 131 -0.72 3.21 -15.32
N ASP A 132 -0.28 1.95 -15.24
CA ASP A 132 1.14 1.60 -15.09
C ASP A 132 1.85 1.53 -16.45
#